data_AF-A0A1I0D867-F1
#
_entry.id   AF-A0A1I0D867-F1
#
_cell.length_a   1.000
_cell.length_b   1.000
_cell.length_c   1.000
_cell.angle_alpha   90.00
_cell.angle_beta   90.00
_cell.angle_gamma   90.00
#
_symmetry.space_group_name_H-M   'P 1'
#
loop_
_entity.id
_entity.type
_entity.pdbx_description
1 polymer ?
#
loop_
_entity_poly.entity_id
_entity_poly.type
_entity_poly.pdbx_seq_one_letter_code
_entity_poly.pdbx_strand_id
1 'polypeptide(L)' 'MEERKDVMSFIEDLDKANDFFKGVEEVNKFNMSAIVELIQYYNMKEFGNPIYTREEIRRGIKKYLTKE' A
#
# COMPACT_ATOMS: atom_id res chain seq x y z
N MET A 1 3.32 -18.83 -11.81
CA MET A 1 2.59 -18.08 -10.77
C MET A 1 3.49 -16.94 -10.40
N GLU A 2 3.05 -15.68 -10.56
CA GLU A 2 3.76 -14.56 -9.93
C GLU A 2 3.82 -14.87 -8.43
N GLU A 3 5.04 -14.96 -7.90
CA GLU A 3 5.22 -15.11 -6.47
C GLU A 3 4.56 -13.91 -5.80
N ARG A 4 3.65 -14.17 -4.86
CA ARG A 4 2.97 -13.12 -4.09
C ARG A 4 4.04 -12.30 -3.38
N LYS A 5 4.40 -11.15 -3.95
CA LYS A 5 5.30 -10.19 -3.31
C LYS A 5 4.77 -9.86 -1.92
N ASP A 6 5.66 -9.60 -0.98
CA ASP A 6 5.24 -9.07 0.32
C ASP A 6 4.52 -7.73 0.13
N VAL A 7 3.46 -7.49 0.93
CA VAL A 7 2.63 -6.29 0.81
C VAL A 7 3.44 -5.01 1.06
N MET A 8 4.49 -5.06 1.88
CA MET A 8 5.39 -3.93 2.10
C MET A 8 6.19 -3.64 0.82
N SER A 9 6.72 -4.66 0.15
CA SER A 9 7.44 -4.48 -1.12
C SER A 9 6.53 -3.88 -2.20
N PHE A 10 5.27 -4.29 -2.25
CA PHE A 10 4.29 -3.67 -3.15
C PHE A 10 4.08 -2.18 -2.85
N ILE A 11 3.94 -1.82 -1.58
CA ILE A 11 3.76 -0.41 -1.16
C ILE A 11 5.04 0.41 -1.42
N GLU A 12 6.21 -0.17 -1.20
CA GLU A 12 7.50 0.46 -1.49
C GLU A 12 7.67 0.69 -3.00
N ASP A 13 7.33 -0.29 -3.84
CA ASP A 13 7.34 -0.16 -5.29
C ASP A 13 6.36 0.94 -5.75
N LEU A 14 5.18 0.99 -5.14
CA LEU A 14 4.17 2.01 -5.43
C LEU A 14 4.68 3.43 -5.12
N ASP A 15 5.31 3.62 -3.96
CA ASP A 15 5.86 4.90 -3.56
C ASP A 15 7.02 5.33 -4.46
N LYS A 16 7.96 4.42 -4.76
CA LYS A 16 9.08 4.71 -5.66
C LYS A 16 8.65 5.04 -7.09
N ALA A 17 7.62 4.35 -7.60
CA ALA A 17 7.18 4.51 -8.97
C ALA A 17 6.28 5.74 -9.17
N ASN A 18 5.50 6.12 -8.17
CA ASN A 18 4.44 7.14 -8.31
C ASN A 18 4.59 8.32 -7.37
N ASP A 19 5.66 8.39 -6.57
CA ASP A 19 5.76 9.35 -5.48
C ASP A 19 4.50 9.28 -4.58
N PHE A 20 4.00 8.07 -4.28
CA PHE A 20 2.64 7.85 -3.76
C PHE A 20 2.35 8.61 -2.46
N PHE A 21 3.32 8.62 -1.53
CA PHE A 21 3.19 9.35 -0.27
C PHE A 21 3.69 10.80 -0.36
N LYS A 22 4.13 11.28 -1.53
CA LYS A 22 4.57 12.66 -1.71
C LYS A 22 3.42 13.62 -1.50
N GLY A 23 3.60 14.55 -0.55
CA GLY A 23 2.57 15.49 -0.15
C GLY A 23 1.61 14.95 0.91
N VAL A 24 1.78 13.70 1.36
CA VAL A 24 1.14 13.19 2.59
C VAL A 24 2.05 13.54 3.77
N GLU A 25 1.76 14.64 4.45
CA GLU A 25 2.56 15.10 5.60
C GLU A 25 2.51 14.12 6.78
N GLU A 26 1.33 13.54 7.04
CA GLU A 26 1.13 12.60 8.13
C GLU A 26 0.14 11.51 7.69
N VAL A 27 0.40 10.26 8.06
CA VAL A 27 -0.57 9.16 7.97
C VAL A 27 -1.14 8.87 9.36
N ASN A 28 -2.43 9.11 9.53
CA ASN A 28 -3.13 9.01 10.82
C ASN A 28 -4.52 8.35 10.66
N LYS A 29 -5.28 8.27 11.76
CA LYS A 29 -6.59 7.58 11.77
C LYS A 29 -7.62 8.19 10.80
N PHE A 30 -7.46 9.45 10.41
CA PHE A 30 -8.42 10.16 9.56
C PHE A 30 -8.20 9.90 8.08
N ASN A 31 -6.95 9.63 7.66
CA ASN A 31 -6.62 9.38 6.25
C ASN A 31 -6.22 7.93 5.95
N MET A 32 -5.91 7.11 6.96
CA MET A 32 -5.52 5.70 6.79
C MET A 32 -6.50 4.91 5.93
N SER A 33 -7.82 5.07 6.14
CA SER A 33 -8.81 4.36 5.33
C SER A 33 -8.76 4.77 3.86
N ALA A 34 -8.62 6.06 3.56
CA ALA A 34 -8.53 6.55 2.18
C ALA A 34 -7.26 6.04 1.49
N ILE A 35 -6.13 6.04 2.19
CA ILE A 35 -4.86 5.51 1.70
C ILE A 35 -4.99 4.01 1.40
N VAL A 36 -5.63 3.24 2.28
CA VAL A 36 -5.88 1.81 2.07
C VAL A 36 -6.72 1.57 0.81
N GLU A 37 -7.77 2.35 0.57
CA GLU A 37 -8.58 2.21 -0.65
C GLU A 37 -7.78 2.55 -1.92
N LEU A 38 -6.92 3.57 -1.86
CA LEU A 38 -6.07 3.93 -3.00
C LEU A 38 -5.08 2.81 -3.32
N ILE A 39 -4.41 2.25 -2.31
CA ILE A 39 -3.50 1.12 -2.50
C ILE A 39 -4.28 -0.12 -2.98
N GLN A 40 -5.51 -0.33 -2.49
CA GLN A 40 -6.38 -1.41 -2.96
C GLN A 40 -6.74 -1.27 -4.44
N TYR A 41 -6.96 -0.04 -4.92
CA TYR A 41 -7.16 0.24 -6.34
C TYR A 41 -5.92 -0.14 -7.16
N TYR A 42 -4.70 0.22 -6.71
CA TYR A 42 -3.47 -0.18 -7.38
C TYR A 42 -3.26 -1.69 -7.38
N ASN A 43 -3.53 -2.37 -6.25
CA ASN A 43 -3.49 -3.82 -6.12
C ASN A 43 -4.40 -4.49 -7.16
N MET A 44 -5.65 -4.03 -7.30
CA MET A 44 -6.56 -4.55 -8.32
C MET A 44 -6.15 -4.19 -9.75
N LYS A 45 -5.59 -2.99 -9.97
CA LYS A 45 -5.13 -2.54 -11.28
C LYS A 45 -3.95 -3.37 -11.79
N GLU A 46 -3.02 -3.73 -10.91
CA GLU A 46 -1.82 -4.49 -11.25
C GLU A 46 -2.12 -5.98 -11.43
N PHE A 47 -2.87 -6.58 -10.50
CA PHE A 47 -3.06 -8.03 -10.46
C PHE A 47 -4.42 -8.51 -11.03
N GLY A 48 -5.29 -7.58 -11.45
CA GLY A 48 -6.65 -7.87 -11.93
C GLY A 48 -7.64 -8.33 -10.85
N ASN A 49 -7.13 -8.79 -9.70
CA ASN A 49 -7.87 -9.16 -8.51
C ASN A 49 -7.13 -8.66 -7.25
N PRO A 50 -7.82 -8.42 -6.14
CA PRO A 50 -7.18 -7.98 -4.91
C PRO A 50 -6.42 -9.12 -4.24
N ILE A 51 -5.11 -9.21 -4.48
CA ILE A 51 -4.25 -10.24 -3.86
C ILE A 51 -3.88 -9.89 -2.42
N TYR A 52 -3.96 -8.61 -2.05
CA TYR A 52 -3.88 -8.13 -0.67
C TYR A 52 -5.25 -7.72 -0.14
N THR A 53 -5.49 -8.04 1.12
CA THR A 53 -6.64 -7.54 1.89
C THR A 53 -6.36 -6.15 2.43
N ARG A 54 -7.43 -5.41 2.78
CA ARG A 54 -7.33 -4.10 3.44
C ARG A 54 -6.51 -4.15 4.74
N GLU A 55 -6.60 -5.25 5.48
CA GLU A 55 -5.83 -5.43 6.72
C GLU A 55 -4.34 -5.67 6.44
N GLU A 56 -4.01 -6.47 5.42
CA GLU A 56 -2.62 -6.62 4.96
C GLU A 56 -2.04 -5.30 4.49
N ILE A 57 -2.79 -4.52 3.70
CA ILE A 57 -2.36 -3.19 3.26
C ILE A 57 -2.14 -2.28 4.47
N ARG A 58 -3.09 -2.23 5.41
CA ARG A 58 -2.93 -1.42 6.63
C ARG A 58 -1.69 -1.80 7.42
N ARG A 59 -1.38 -3.09 7.55
CA ARG A 59 -0.16 -3.57 8.20
C ARG A 59 1.09 -3.20 7.40
N GLY A 60 1.04 -3.35 6.07
CA GLY A 60 2.10 -2.98 5.15
C GLY A 60 2.44 -1.49 5.21
N ILE A 61 1.44 -0.60 5.22
CA ILE A 61 1.62 0.85 5.40
C ILE A 61 2.35 1.13 6.71
N LYS A 62 1.92 0.51 7.82
CA LYS A 62 2.56 0.72 9.12
C LYS A 62 4.03 0.32 9.08
N LYS A 63 4.34 -0.89 8.61
CA LYS A 63 5.72 -1.38 8.46
C LYS A 63 6.57 -0.48 7.57
N TYR A 64 6.02 -0.07 6.43
CA TYR A 64 6.69 0.83 5.49
C TYR A 64 7.09 2.16 6.14
N LEU A 65 6.16 2.77 6.89
CA LEU A 65 6.38 4.07 7.53
C LEU A 65 7.26 3.98 8.77
N THR A 66 7.23 2.86 9.51
CA THR A 66 8.10 2.65 10.69
C THR A 66 9.47 2.06 10.34
N LYS A 67 9.66 1.59 9.09
CA LYS A 67 10.84 0.85 8.61
C LYS A 67 11.15 -0.40 9.47
N GLU A 68 10.09 -1.06 9.95
CA GLU A 68 10.15 -2.31 10.72
C GLU A 68 9.85 -3.54 9.86
#